data_AF-A0A7C5WIH9-F1
#
_entry.id   AF-A0A7C5WIH9-F1
#
_cell.length_a   1.000
_cell.length_b   1.000
_cell.length_c   1.000
_cell.angle_alpha   90.00
_cell.angle_beta   90.00
_cell.angle_gamma   90.00
#
_symmetry.space_group_name_H-M   'P 1'
#
loop_
_entity.id
_entity.type
_entity.pdbx_description
1 polymer ?
#
loop_
_entity_poly.entity_id
_entity_poly.type
_entity_poly.pdbx_seq_one_letter_code
_entity_poly.pdbx_strand_id
1 'polypeptide(L)'
;MYATPREKRFHRTAVVAVAIAACALVISAPLADKIRGSKHDFTSASWNPTGEICRVCHVPHDQGRETGLIGLLWNHELSQANYQLYSSELLENNPEQPRTASKQCLCCHDGTVALDAFDGNAGSHYMTGLSLIGTDLRATHPISIAWSH
;
A
#
# COMPACT_ATOMS: atom_id res chain seq x y z
N MET A 1 59.65 -6.82 21.03
CA MET A 1 58.66 -7.19 22.08
C MET A 1 57.53 -7.96 21.43
N TYR A 2 57.42 -9.26 21.71
CA TYR A 2 56.35 -10.12 21.16
C TYR A 2 55.23 -10.25 22.21
N ALA A 3 54.00 -9.86 21.86
CA ALA A 3 52.84 -9.94 22.77
C ALA A 3 52.57 -11.40 23.20
N THR A 4 52.21 -11.59 24.47
CA THR A 4 52.00 -12.92 25.05
C THR A 4 50.71 -13.58 24.52
N PRO A 5 50.61 -14.93 24.47
CA PRO A 5 49.44 -15.62 23.93
C PRO A 5 48.11 -15.25 24.62
N ARG A 6 48.16 -14.88 25.90
CA ARG A 6 47.02 -14.46 26.72
C ARG A 6 46.49 -13.08 26.30
N GLU A 7 47.37 -12.15 25.95
CA GLU A 7 46.99 -10.81 25.46
C GLU A 7 46.36 -10.88 24.06
N LYS A 8 46.86 -11.76 23.18
CA LYS A 8 46.26 -12.00 21.86
C LYS A 8 44.86 -12.61 21.96
N ARG A 9 44.61 -13.45 22.98
CA ARG A 9 43.30 -14.07 23.21
C ARG A 9 42.27 -13.05 23.73
N PHE A 10 42.67 -12.16 24.62
CA PHE A 10 41.83 -11.05 25.12
C PHE A 10 41.44 -10.04 24.02
N HIS A 11 42.39 -9.69 23.13
CA HIS A 11 42.11 -8.80 22.01
C HIS A 11 41.15 -9.44 21.00
N ARG A 12 41.29 -10.74 20.72
CA ARG A 12 40.39 -11.45 19.79
C ARG A 12 38.97 -11.57 20.34
N THR A 13 38.79 -11.83 21.63
CA THR A 13 37.47 -11.86 22.26
C THR A 13 36.82 -10.48 22.34
N ALA A 14 37.61 -9.43 22.63
CA ALA A 14 37.10 -8.06 22.66
C ALA A 14 36.70 -7.56 21.27
N VAL A 15 37.49 -7.82 20.24
CA VAL A 15 37.17 -7.45 18.85
C VAL A 15 35.94 -8.19 18.33
N VAL A 16 35.79 -9.48 18.64
CA VAL A 16 34.59 -10.25 18.28
C VAL A 16 33.35 -9.75 19.03
N ALA A 17 33.45 -9.41 20.32
CA ALA A 17 32.33 -8.87 21.09
C ALA A 17 31.89 -7.48 20.59
N VAL A 18 32.84 -6.60 20.24
CA VAL A 18 32.55 -5.28 19.66
C VAL A 18 31.93 -5.41 18.27
N ALA A 19 32.40 -6.35 17.44
CA ALA A 19 31.82 -6.61 16.12
C ALA A 19 30.38 -7.17 16.20
N ILE A 20 30.09 -8.05 17.15
CA ILE A 20 28.73 -8.58 17.37
C ILE A 20 27.78 -7.46 17.88
N ALA A 21 28.24 -6.63 18.83
CA ALA A 21 27.46 -5.50 19.32
C ALA A 21 27.20 -4.43 18.24
N ALA A 22 28.18 -4.19 17.35
CA ALA A 22 28.02 -3.29 16.21
C ALA A 22 27.06 -3.85 15.15
N CYS A 23 27.07 -5.16 14.88
CA CYS A 23 26.10 -5.80 13.97
C CYS A 23 24.67 -5.82 14.53
N ALA A 24 24.50 -5.97 15.85
CA ALA A 24 23.18 -5.94 16.49
C ALA A 24 22.51 -4.55 16.44
N LEU A 25 23.31 -3.47 16.33
CA LEU A 25 22.80 -2.09 16.29
C LEU A 25 22.24 -1.67 14.92
N VAL A 26 22.46 -2.46 13.85
CA VAL A 26 22.13 -2.08 12.47
C VAL A 26 20.87 -2.82 11.95
N ILE A 27 20.27 -3.73 12.73
CA ILE A 27 19.19 -4.63 12.25
C ILE A 27 17.77 -4.11 12.58
N SER A 28 17.62 -2.99 13.29
CA SER A 28 16.30 -2.45 13.69
C SER A 28 15.76 -1.37 12.75
N ALA A 29 15.93 -1.51 11.44
CA ALA A 29 15.05 -0.81 10.51
C ALA A 29 13.78 -1.67 10.32
N PRO A 30 12.60 -1.24 10.81
CA PRO A 30 11.38 -1.98 10.48
C PRO A 30 11.20 -1.91 8.96
N LEU A 31 11.15 -3.09 8.30
CA LEU A 31 10.80 -3.22 6.88
C LEU A 31 9.35 -2.77 6.56
N ALA A 32 8.61 -2.28 7.56
CA ALA A 32 7.23 -1.86 7.47
C ALA A 32 7.09 -0.42 7.94
N ASP A 33 7.34 0.54 7.05
CA ASP A 33 6.38 1.64 6.87
C ASP A 33 6.57 2.35 5.53
N LYS A 34 6.11 1.73 4.44
CA LYS A 34 6.05 2.41 3.13
C LYS A 34 4.87 3.38 3.03
N ILE A 35 3.94 3.36 3.99
CA ILE A 35 2.76 4.22 3.98
C ILE A 35 3.04 5.53 4.72
N ARG A 36 3.73 5.50 5.88
CA ARG A 36 4.12 6.73 6.58
C ARG A 36 4.92 7.67 5.70
N GLY A 37 4.50 8.94 5.69
CA GLY A 37 5.08 9.98 4.85
C GLY A 37 4.75 9.87 3.35
N SER A 38 3.97 8.88 2.92
CA SER A 38 3.48 8.76 1.55
C SER A 38 2.22 9.59 1.33
N LYS A 39 1.72 9.64 0.08
CA LYS A 39 0.42 10.25 -0.24
C LYS A 39 -0.78 9.52 0.36
N HIS A 40 -0.59 8.28 0.78
CA HIS A 40 -1.61 7.46 1.46
C HIS A 40 -1.42 7.47 2.99
N ASP A 41 -0.55 8.33 3.52
CA ASP A 41 -0.50 8.59 4.96
C ASP A 41 -1.66 9.52 5.35
N PHE A 42 -2.73 8.92 5.87
CA PHE A 42 -3.93 9.64 6.28
C PHE A 42 -4.00 9.86 7.79
N THR A 43 -2.90 9.66 8.52
CA THR A 43 -2.87 9.80 9.99
C THR A 43 -3.22 11.21 10.46
N SER A 44 -2.93 12.23 9.65
CA SER A 44 -3.23 13.63 9.92
C SER A 44 -4.40 14.19 9.11
N ALA A 45 -5.12 13.34 8.35
CA ALA A 45 -6.23 13.80 7.54
C ALA A 45 -7.42 14.18 8.44
N SER A 46 -8.03 15.35 8.23
CA SER A 46 -9.16 15.83 9.05
C SER A 46 -10.38 14.90 9.00
N TRP A 47 -10.51 14.12 7.92
CA TRP A 47 -11.58 13.16 7.70
C TRP A 47 -11.27 11.76 8.28
N ASN A 48 -10.06 11.54 8.82
CA ASN A 48 -9.67 10.31 9.51
C ASN A 48 -9.40 10.60 11.00
N PRO A 49 -10.44 10.75 11.84
CA PRO A 49 -10.29 11.18 13.22
C PRO A 49 -9.59 10.16 14.13
N THR A 50 -9.58 8.88 13.77
CA THR A 50 -8.86 7.85 14.57
C THR A 50 -7.36 7.91 14.33
N GLY A 51 -6.91 8.51 13.23
CA GLY A 51 -5.51 8.58 12.83
C GLY A 51 -4.90 7.21 12.52
N GLU A 52 -5.72 6.16 12.38
CA GLU A 52 -5.23 4.81 12.10
C GLU A 52 -4.85 4.66 10.63
N ILE A 53 -3.55 4.57 10.36
CA ILE A 53 -3.00 4.60 9.01
C ILE A 53 -3.52 3.47 8.10
N CYS A 54 -3.70 2.27 8.65
CA CYS A 54 -4.11 1.10 7.87
C CYS A 54 -5.63 0.99 7.73
N ARG A 55 -6.40 1.59 8.65
CA ARG A 55 -7.84 1.32 8.79
C ARG A 55 -8.66 1.87 7.63
N VAL A 56 -8.17 2.91 6.97
CA VAL A 56 -8.81 3.46 5.76
C VAL A 56 -8.90 2.39 4.66
N CYS A 57 -7.85 1.57 4.49
CA CYS A 57 -7.77 0.57 3.43
C CYS A 57 -8.13 -0.83 3.90
N HIS A 58 -7.80 -1.19 5.14
CA HIS A 58 -7.91 -2.56 5.67
C HIS A 58 -8.77 -2.63 6.91
N VAL A 59 -9.50 -3.73 7.01
CA VAL A 59 -10.40 -4.01 8.13
C VAL A 59 -9.90 -5.23 8.91
N PRO A 60 -9.96 -5.21 10.25
CA PRO A 60 -9.77 -6.42 11.06
C PRO A 60 -10.74 -7.55 10.66
N HIS A 61 -10.33 -8.81 10.84
CA HIS A 61 -11.11 -9.99 10.45
C HIS A 61 -12.43 -10.18 11.21
N ASP A 62 -12.64 -9.48 12.32
CA ASP A 62 -13.83 -9.60 13.18
C ASP A 62 -14.98 -8.65 12.80
N GLN A 63 -14.78 -7.77 11.80
CA GLN A 63 -15.75 -6.75 11.39
C GLN A 63 -16.67 -7.20 10.24
N GLY A 64 -16.64 -8.49 9.87
CA GLY A 64 -17.60 -9.07 8.90
C GLY A 64 -17.51 -8.50 7.48
N ARG A 65 -16.36 -7.90 7.11
CA ARG A 65 -16.12 -7.32 5.78
C ARG A 65 -15.16 -8.16 4.95
N GLU A 66 -15.76 -9.05 4.17
CA GLU A 66 -15.08 -9.99 3.29
C GLU A 66 -14.92 -9.42 1.88
N THR A 67 -14.26 -8.27 1.72
CA THR A 67 -14.00 -7.69 0.38
C THR A 67 -12.51 -7.77 0.00
N GLY A 68 -11.82 -8.83 0.41
CA GLY A 68 -10.42 -9.03 0.04
C GLY A 68 -10.24 -9.65 -1.35
N LEU A 69 -10.00 -8.83 -2.39
CA LEU A 69 -9.66 -9.33 -3.72
C LEU A 69 -8.17 -9.77 -3.85
N ILE A 70 -7.33 -9.46 -2.85
CA ILE A 70 -5.90 -9.80 -2.78
C ILE A 70 -5.36 -9.62 -1.35
N GLY A 71 -4.90 -10.71 -0.72
CA GLY A 71 -3.96 -10.71 0.41
C GLY A 71 -4.45 -10.24 1.80
N LEU A 72 -5.38 -9.30 1.90
CA LEU A 72 -5.96 -8.78 3.15
C LEU A 72 -7.42 -8.31 2.93
N LEU A 73 -8.22 -8.28 3.99
CA LEU A 73 -9.59 -7.74 3.93
C LEU A 73 -9.56 -6.24 3.68
N TRP A 74 -10.41 -5.77 2.76
CA TRP A 74 -10.49 -4.38 2.33
C TRP A 74 -11.60 -3.66 3.12
N ASN A 75 -11.33 -2.46 3.64
CA ASN A 75 -12.29 -1.69 4.45
C ASN A 75 -13.05 -0.63 3.65
N HIS A 76 -12.33 0.01 2.71
CA HIS A 76 -12.88 1.11 1.93
C HIS A 76 -13.98 0.61 1.00
N GLU A 77 -15.01 1.40 0.80
CA GLU A 77 -16.08 1.07 -0.14
C GLU A 77 -15.50 0.94 -1.55
N LEU A 78 -15.87 -0.14 -2.26
CA LEU A 78 -15.43 -0.36 -3.63
C LEU A 78 -16.39 0.33 -4.60
N SER A 79 -15.85 1.11 -5.53
CA SER A 79 -16.62 1.74 -6.59
C SER A 79 -17.45 0.74 -7.38
N GLN A 80 -18.69 1.11 -7.71
CA GLN A 80 -19.56 0.36 -8.62
C GLN A 80 -19.63 1.02 -10.00
N ALA A 81 -18.70 1.93 -10.29
CA ALA A 81 -18.66 2.64 -11.55
C ALA A 81 -18.35 1.72 -12.73
N ASN A 82 -18.91 2.06 -13.89
CA ASN A 82 -18.49 1.53 -15.18
C ASN A 82 -17.46 2.48 -15.79
N TYR A 83 -16.33 1.94 -16.22
CA TYR A 83 -15.21 2.71 -16.75
C TYR A 83 -15.19 2.66 -18.28
N GLN A 84 -14.84 3.81 -18.89
CA GLN A 84 -14.57 3.89 -20.33
C GLN A 84 -13.12 3.47 -20.55
N LEU A 85 -12.91 2.31 -21.18
CA LEU A 85 -11.58 1.69 -21.24
C LEU A 85 -10.79 2.14 -22.47
N TYR A 86 -9.47 2.18 -22.31
CA TYR A 86 -8.54 2.35 -23.42
C TYR A 86 -8.78 1.29 -24.51
N SER A 87 -8.80 1.70 -25.77
CA SER A 87 -8.89 0.82 -26.93
C SER A 87 -7.91 1.24 -28.01
N SER A 88 -7.30 0.26 -28.68
CA SER A 88 -6.39 0.47 -29.80
C SER A 88 -6.34 -0.80 -30.65
N GLU A 89 -6.20 -0.65 -31.96
CA GLU A 89 -6.03 -1.76 -32.90
C GLU A 89 -4.74 -2.57 -32.65
N LEU A 90 -3.79 -2.02 -31.89
CA LEU A 90 -2.54 -2.69 -31.52
C LEU A 90 -2.67 -3.54 -30.25
N LEU A 91 -3.82 -3.53 -29.56
CA LEU A 91 -4.03 -4.36 -28.39
C LEU A 91 -4.29 -5.80 -28.82
N GLU A 92 -3.46 -6.71 -28.32
CA GLU A 92 -3.65 -8.15 -28.53
C GLU A 92 -4.84 -8.69 -27.71
N ASN A 93 -5.04 -8.15 -26.50
CA ASN A 93 -6.17 -8.48 -25.62
C ASN A 93 -6.93 -7.20 -25.22
N ASN A 94 -8.26 -7.28 -25.26
CA ASN A 94 -9.11 -6.17 -24.84
C ASN A 94 -9.11 -6.01 -23.32
N PRO A 95 -8.96 -4.78 -22.79
CA PRO A 95 -9.12 -4.53 -21.36
C PRO A 95 -10.53 -4.88 -20.89
N GLU A 96 -10.62 -5.50 -19.72
CA GLU A 96 -11.87 -5.71 -19.01
C GLU A 96 -12.08 -4.61 -17.96
N GLN A 97 -13.28 -4.55 -17.38
CA GLN A 97 -13.54 -3.62 -16.28
C GLN A 97 -12.52 -3.83 -15.13
N PRO A 98 -12.07 -2.74 -14.47
CA PRO A 98 -11.13 -2.82 -13.36
C PRO A 98 -11.59 -3.78 -12.28
N ARG A 99 -10.71 -4.72 -11.93
CA ARG A 99 -10.91 -5.70 -10.86
C ARG A 99 -9.68 -5.73 -9.96
N THR A 100 -9.83 -6.39 -8.82
CA THR A 100 -8.70 -6.71 -7.94
C THR A 100 -7.96 -5.42 -7.51
N ALA A 101 -6.63 -5.35 -7.66
CA ALA A 101 -5.82 -4.19 -7.28
C ALA A 101 -6.28 -2.88 -7.93
N SER A 102 -6.57 -2.89 -9.23
CA SER A 102 -6.97 -1.70 -9.96
C SER A 102 -8.22 -1.06 -9.36
N LYS A 103 -9.19 -1.88 -8.95
CA LYS A 103 -10.45 -1.43 -8.37
C LYS A 103 -10.26 -0.82 -6.97
N GLN A 104 -9.29 -1.30 -6.20
CA GLN A 104 -8.92 -0.75 -4.88
C GLN A 104 -8.27 0.63 -5.00
N CYS A 105 -7.48 0.88 -6.04
CA CYS A 105 -6.95 2.22 -6.28
C CYS A 105 -8.07 3.15 -6.76
N LEU A 106 -8.86 2.69 -7.73
CA LEU A 106 -9.88 3.51 -8.36
C LEU A 106 -11.02 3.88 -7.41
N CYS A 107 -11.36 3.07 -6.41
CA CYS A 107 -12.42 3.46 -5.47
C CYS A 107 -12.09 4.73 -4.68
N CYS A 108 -10.81 5.15 -4.58
CA CYS A 108 -10.49 6.49 -4.09
C CYS A 108 -10.32 7.49 -5.24
N HIS A 109 -9.72 7.04 -6.34
CA HIS A 109 -9.24 7.92 -7.41
C HIS A 109 -10.24 8.20 -8.54
N ASP A 110 -11.37 7.51 -8.60
CA ASP A 110 -12.37 7.69 -9.66
C ASP A 110 -13.42 8.77 -9.34
N GLY A 111 -13.42 9.27 -8.10
CA GLY A 111 -14.33 10.33 -7.64
C GLY A 111 -15.76 9.88 -7.40
N THR A 112 -16.07 8.59 -7.48
CA THR A 112 -17.43 8.07 -7.27
C THR A 112 -17.71 7.64 -5.84
N VAL A 113 -16.65 7.35 -5.08
CA VAL A 113 -16.71 7.00 -3.66
C VAL A 113 -15.87 8.00 -2.88
N ALA A 114 -16.34 8.38 -1.68
CA ALA A 114 -15.64 9.32 -0.82
C ALA A 114 -14.44 8.63 -0.12
N LEU A 115 -13.37 9.38 0.15
CA LEU A 115 -12.15 8.94 0.83
C LEU A 115 -12.41 8.43 2.25
N ASP A 116 -13.43 8.99 2.90
CA ASP A 116 -13.91 8.61 4.23
C ASP A 116 -15.04 7.56 4.20
N ALA A 117 -15.27 6.94 3.03
CA ALA A 117 -16.21 5.84 2.87
C ALA A 117 -15.58 4.50 3.27
N PHE A 118 -15.17 4.39 4.53
CA PHE A 118 -14.73 3.15 5.15
C PHE A 118 -15.53 2.95 6.44
N ASP A 119 -15.38 1.80 7.09
CA ASP A 119 -16.18 1.44 8.26
C ASP A 119 -17.72 1.44 8.06
N GLY A 120 -18.21 1.53 6.82
CA GLY A 120 -19.63 1.44 6.46
C GLY A 120 -20.28 2.83 6.40
N ASN A 121 -19.46 3.87 6.57
CA ASN A 121 -19.83 5.24 6.27
C ASN A 121 -19.86 5.45 4.75
N ALA A 122 -20.79 6.28 4.26
CA ALA A 122 -20.81 6.71 2.87
C ALA A 122 -19.78 7.83 2.59
N GLY A 123 -19.36 8.55 3.63
CA GLY A 123 -18.39 9.64 3.55
C GLY A 123 -18.90 10.87 2.80
N SER A 124 -18.04 11.89 2.70
CA SER A 124 -18.34 13.13 1.97
C SER A 124 -17.11 13.83 1.38
N HIS A 125 -15.91 13.33 1.65
CA HIS A 125 -14.66 13.89 1.14
C HIS A 125 -14.27 13.19 -0.16
N TYR A 126 -14.40 13.84 -1.30
CA TYR A 126 -14.08 13.24 -2.60
C TYR A 126 -12.69 13.63 -3.09
N MET A 127 -12.09 12.74 -3.88
CA MET A 127 -10.85 13.04 -4.60
C MET A 127 -11.05 14.20 -5.57
N THR A 128 -10.08 15.10 -5.63
CA THR A 128 -10.11 16.27 -6.52
C THR A 128 -8.73 16.54 -7.12
N GLY A 129 -8.68 17.45 -8.10
CA GLY A 129 -7.44 17.90 -8.72
C GLY A 129 -6.75 16.79 -9.53
N LEU A 130 -5.41 16.80 -9.55
CA LEU A 130 -4.60 15.90 -10.37
C LEU A 130 -4.63 14.44 -9.91
N SER A 131 -5.08 14.17 -8.69
CA SER A 131 -5.23 12.81 -8.19
C SER A 131 -6.56 12.19 -8.60
N LEU A 132 -7.51 12.98 -9.14
CA LEU A 132 -8.76 12.47 -9.68
C LEU A 132 -8.50 11.90 -11.09
N ILE A 133 -8.47 10.57 -11.19
CA ILE A 133 -8.39 9.85 -12.46
C ILE A 133 -9.75 9.88 -13.16
N GLY A 134 -10.82 9.69 -12.39
CA GLY A 134 -12.18 9.61 -12.93
C GLY A 134 -12.50 8.22 -13.51
N THR A 135 -13.64 8.15 -14.19
CA THR A 135 -14.16 6.92 -14.81
C THR A 135 -13.82 6.81 -16.31
N ASP A 136 -13.24 7.85 -16.90
CA ASP A 136 -12.75 7.83 -18.27
C ASP A 136 -11.27 7.43 -18.30
N LEU A 137 -11.02 6.14 -18.55
CA LEU A 137 -9.69 5.55 -18.60
C LEU A 137 -9.11 5.50 -20.02
N ARG A 138 -9.79 6.08 -21.02
CA ARG A 138 -9.35 6.02 -22.42
C ARG A 138 -8.02 6.74 -22.68
N ALA A 139 -7.66 7.70 -21.83
CA ALA A 139 -6.37 8.39 -21.88
C ALA A 139 -5.31 7.79 -20.94
N THR A 140 -5.63 6.69 -20.25
CA THR A 140 -4.73 6.01 -19.32
C THR A 140 -4.16 4.73 -19.95
N HIS A 141 -2.97 4.32 -19.52
CA HIS A 141 -2.43 3.03 -19.94
C HIS A 141 -3.41 1.92 -19.52
N PRO A 142 -3.68 0.95 -20.40
CA PRO A 142 -4.71 -0.04 -20.12
C PRO A 142 -4.36 -0.88 -18.90
N ILE A 143 -5.36 -1.06 -18.03
CA ILE A 143 -5.31 -1.86 -16.81
C ILE A 143 -6.28 -3.03 -16.92
N SER A 144 -6.07 -4.08 -16.13
CA SER A 144 -6.89 -5.31 -16.18
C SER A 144 -6.90 -6.00 -17.56
N ILE A 145 -5.77 -5.97 -18.26
CA ILE A 145 -5.58 -6.73 -19.49
C ILE A 145 -5.36 -8.21 -19.11
N ALA A 146 -6.12 -9.11 -19.72
CA ALA A 146 -5.90 -10.55 -19.56
C ALA A 146 -4.58 -10.94 -20.26
N TRP A 147 -3.75 -11.72 -19.57
CA TRP A 147 -2.53 -12.29 -20.13
C TRP A 147 -2.78 -13.76 -20.41
N SER A 148 -3.01 -14.12 -21.67
CA SER A 148 -2.95 -15.51 -22.14
C SER A 148 -1.49 -15.89 -22.38
N HIS A 149 -1.02 -16.96 -21.75
CA HIS A 149 0.26 -17.61 -22.05
C HIS A 149 -0.02 -18.89 -22.86
#